data_AF-A0A1F5L597-F1
#
_entry.id   AF-A0A1F5L597-F1
#
_cell.length_a   1.000
_cell.length_b   1.000
_cell.length_c   1.000
_cell.angle_alpha   90.00
_cell.angle_beta   90.00
_cell.angle_gamma   90.00
#
_symmetry.space_group_name_H-M   'P 1'
#
loop_
_entity.id
_entity.type
_entity.pdbx_description
1 polymer ?
#
loop_
_entity_poly.entity_id
_entity_poly.type
_entity_poly.pdbx_seq_one_letter_code
_entity_poly.pdbx_strand_id
1 'polypeptide(L)'
;MVFVNSNPTTFEDSVSNRIVNIGTRAIWGILEFSLGILLSDDEMKQIKHIVDVADRIFANTNDYFSWEVERDNGNRVQNSIKVLMETEGRSEEQAKEKLKNAILKDEKNYQHLSKQFFQSSPNAPPHVQRFIAMLELLLGGHHIWSAACERYKVRTISDGKGIDICTIEEKSENMATQSSSCSTLDDSALLDPVHYIQSLPSKNMRSKVIDALNIWFRLPDDNLDTVKSVIDDIHNSTLILDDIQDASFLRRGFATAHQVFGPGQCINSATYMVARAASRLATHQVQHPQLVQILLHGLKQLAIGQSWDLNWKVTGHCPSTAEYLAMVDGKTGAMFELIIQMMQDFSSIPNWPISELNQLAKLLGRWYQIRDDYQNLQDEQYTSQKGYCEDLDEGKLSYPLTVCCGLDPMAQRVIMGIFRQRQSGTPLALNVKTQILDIFRHTGALQQTWEDLENLERKGGAALSNLEAITGEPNPKFRAIVSLLGDIPRPT
;
A
#
# COMPACT_ATOMS: atom_id res chain seq x y z
N MET A 1 -4.91 7.35 31.23
CA MET A 1 -3.48 7.07 30.98
C MET A 1 -2.71 7.65 32.15
N VAL A 2 -2.35 6.83 33.14
CA VAL A 2 -1.55 7.28 34.29
C VAL A 2 -0.09 7.06 33.91
N PHE A 3 0.66 8.14 33.73
CA PHE A 3 2.11 8.06 33.58
C PHE A 3 2.70 7.75 34.95
N VAL A 4 3.19 6.52 35.15
CA VAL A 4 4.05 6.21 36.30
C VAL A 4 5.46 6.69 35.92
N ASN A 5 5.76 7.92 36.33
CA ASN A 5 7.04 8.57 36.12
C ASN A 5 7.88 8.44 37.41
N SER A 6 8.18 7.20 37.80
CA SER A 6 9.13 6.91 38.89
C SER A 6 10.33 6.17 38.31
N ASN A 7 11.54 6.68 38.60
CA ASN A 7 12.76 5.93 38.34
C ASN A 7 12.65 4.60 39.11
N PRO A 8 12.81 3.44 38.43
CA PRO A 8 12.61 2.15 39.07
C PRO A 8 13.62 1.96 40.21
N THR A 9 13.12 1.62 41.39
CA THR A 9 13.94 1.38 42.60
C THR A 9 14.41 -0.06 42.72
N THR A 10 13.75 -0.98 42.00
CA THR A 10 14.07 -2.41 41.97
C THR A 10 13.96 -2.97 40.55
N PHE A 11 14.51 -4.17 40.32
CA PHE A 11 14.36 -4.89 39.05
C PHE A 11 12.89 -5.12 38.68
N GLU A 12 12.04 -5.46 39.65
CA GLU A 12 10.61 -5.72 39.40
C GLU A 12 9.84 -4.46 39.01
N ASP A 13 10.23 -3.30 39.57
CA ASP A 13 9.69 -2.00 39.15
C ASP A 13 10.09 -1.67 37.69
N SER A 14 11.33 -2.01 37.32
CA SER A 14 11.83 -1.83 35.95
C SER A 14 11.02 -2.63 34.95
N VAL A 15 10.81 -3.93 35.22
CA VAL A 15 10.05 -4.83 34.35
C VAL A 15 8.61 -4.32 34.19
N SER A 16 7.97 -3.90 35.29
CA SER A 16 6.61 -3.37 35.27
C SER A 16 6.47 -2.09 34.43
N ASN A 17 7.41 -1.15 34.56
CA ASN A 17 7.45 0.04 33.73
C ASN A 17 7.75 -0.29 32.26
N ARG A 18 8.57 -1.32 32.02
CA ARG A 18 9.00 -1.70 30.67
C ARG A 18 7.89 -2.33 29.85
N ILE A 19 7.04 -3.15 30.47
CA ILE A 19 5.87 -3.76 29.82
C ILE A 19 4.95 -2.68 29.23
N VAL A 20 4.75 -1.57 29.93
CA VAL A 20 3.95 -0.44 29.43
C VAL A 20 4.64 0.27 28.28
N ASN A 21 5.96 0.47 28.35
CA ASN A 21 6.72 1.20 27.34
C ASN A 21 6.84 0.43 26.01
N ILE A 22 7.06 -0.88 26.06
CA ILE A 22 7.27 -1.69 24.84
C ILE A 22 5.98 -1.97 24.06
N GLY A 23 4.82 -1.58 24.59
CA GLY A 23 3.54 -1.66 23.88
C GLY A 23 3.01 -3.07 23.68
N THR A 24 3.27 -4.01 24.61
CA THR A 24 2.83 -5.41 24.48
C THR A 24 1.33 -5.55 24.23
N ARG A 25 0.51 -4.66 24.78
CA ARG A 25 -0.94 -4.59 24.48
C ARG A 25 -1.27 -4.46 23.00
N ALA A 26 -0.49 -3.68 22.25
CA ALA A 26 -0.68 -3.56 20.80
C ALA A 26 -0.28 -4.86 20.09
N ILE A 27 0.79 -5.53 20.54
CA ILE A 27 1.24 -6.82 20.02
C ILE A 27 0.17 -7.91 20.26
N TRP A 28 -0.45 -7.94 21.45
CA TRP A 28 -1.54 -8.86 21.73
C TRP A 28 -2.78 -8.57 20.87
N GLY A 29 -3.11 -7.30 20.63
CA GLY A 29 -4.16 -6.94 19.69
C GLY A 29 -3.87 -7.36 18.23
N ILE A 30 -2.60 -7.28 17.79
CA ILE A 30 -2.18 -7.79 16.48
C ILE A 30 -2.32 -9.32 16.43
N LEU A 31 -2.00 -10.03 17.51
CA LEU A 31 -2.19 -11.47 17.61
C LEU A 31 -3.68 -11.85 17.49
N GLU A 32 -4.56 -11.15 18.21
CA GLU A 32 -6.01 -11.34 18.10
C GLU A 32 -6.51 -11.12 16.66
N PHE A 33 -6.10 -10.00 16.05
CA PHE A 33 -6.43 -9.67 14.66
C PHE A 33 -5.95 -10.75 13.69
N SER A 34 -4.70 -11.21 13.83
CA SER A 34 -4.09 -12.23 12.95
C SER A 34 -4.79 -13.58 13.05
N LEU A 35 -5.39 -13.88 14.20
CA LEU A 35 -6.14 -15.11 14.44
C LEU A 35 -7.62 -14.99 14.09
N GLY A 36 -8.10 -13.79 13.77
CA GLY A 36 -9.53 -13.51 13.55
C GLY A 36 -10.37 -13.75 14.80
N ILE A 37 -9.81 -13.47 15.98
CA ILE A 37 -10.48 -13.63 17.28
C ILE A 37 -10.57 -12.29 18.02
N LEU A 38 -11.44 -12.24 19.02
CA LEU A 38 -11.53 -11.12 19.95
C LEU A 38 -11.79 -11.69 21.34
N LEU A 39 -10.86 -11.50 22.29
CA LEU A 39 -11.08 -11.88 23.67
C LEU A 39 -11.89 -10.81 24.38
N SER A 40 -12.93 -11.23 25.10
CA SER A 40 -13.63 -10.33 26.01
C SER A 40 -12.76 -9.92 27.19
N ASP A 41 -13.10 -8.81 27.85
CA ASP A 41 -12.40 -8.35 29.06
C ASP A 41 -12.37 -9.43 30.16
N ASP A 42 -13.43 -10.23 30.27
CA ASP A 42 -13.52 -11.29 31.28
C ASP A 42 -12.68 -12.51 30.91
N GLU A 43 -12.61 -12.88 29.62
CA GLU A 43 -11.69 -13.92 29.14
C GLU A 43 -10.23 -13.50 29.33
N MET A 44 -9.90 -12.24 29.02
CA MET A 44 -8.56 -11.69 29.24
C MET A 44 -8.20 -11.67 30.73
N LYS A 45 -9.14 -11.35 31.62
CA LYS A 45 -8.93 -11.43 33.08
C LYS A 45 -8.63 -12.87 33.53
N GLN A 46 -9.29 -13.87 32.96
CA GLN A 46 -9.06 -15.28 33.32
C GLN A 46 -7.64 -15.74 32.99
N ILE A 47 -7.11 -15.32 31.85
CA ILE A 47 -5.77 -15.72 31.39
C ILE A 47 -4.68 -14.71 31.76
N LYS A 48 -5.02 -13.64 32.51
CA LYS A 48 -4.11 -12.52 32.80
C LYS A 48 -2.79 -12.98 33.43
N HIS A 49 -2.84 -13.94 34.35
CA HIS A 49 -1.64 -14.47 35.00
C HIS A 49 -0.66 -15.17 34.03
N ILE A 50 -1.15 -15.67 32.89
CA ILE A 50 -0.34 -16.24 31.80
C ILE A 50 0.21 -15.11 30.92
N VAL A 51 -0.65 -14.16 30.56
CA VAL A 51 -0.30 -13.00 29.73
C VAL A 51 0.73 -12.11 30.42
N ASP A 52 0.62 -11.91 31.74
CA ASP A 52 1.59 -11.13 32.52
C ASP A 52 2.99 -11.75 32.47
N VAL A 53 3.11 -13.07 32.43
CA VAL A 53 4.41 -13.75 32.26
C VAL A 53 4.91 -13.58 30.83
N ALA A 54 4.03 -13.67 29.83
CA ALA A 54 4.39 -13.40 28.43
C ALA A 54 4.89 -11.96 28.23
N ASP A 55 4.25 -10.98 28.86
CA ASP A 55 4.66 -9.57 28.86
C ASP A 55 6.10 -9.42 29.35
N ARG A 56 6.45 -10.08 30.46
CA ARG A 56 7.81 -10.06 31.02
C ARG A 56 8.83 -10.69 30.08
N ILE A 57 8.53 -11.85 29.51
CA ILE A 57 9.41 -12.53 28.55
C ILE A 57 9.66 -11.62 27.35
N PHE A 58 8.61 -11.05 26.77
CA PHE A 58 8.70 -10.20 25.59
C PHE A 58 9.55 -8.95 25.85
N ALA A 59 9.27 -8.25 26.94
CA ALA A 59 9.97 -7.02 27.34
C ALA A 59 11.45 -7.29 27.65
N ASN A 60 11.75 -8.30 28.47
CA ASN A 60 13.11 -8.58 28.89
C ASN A 60 13.97 -9.17 27.77
N THR A 61 13.36 -9.91 26.83
CA THR A 61 14.06 -10.40 25.64
C THR A 61 14.51 -9.25 24.75
N ASN A 62 13.64 -8.25 24.54
CA ASN A 62 14.00 -7.04 23.82
C ASN A 62 15.19 -6.34 24.51
N ASP A 63 15.10 -6.09 25.82
CA ASP A 63 16.15 -5.41 26.58
C ASP A 63 17.47 -6.18 26.57
N TYR A 64 17.43 -7.51 26.64
CA TYR A 64 18.62 -8.35 26.62
C TYR A 64 19.42 -8.20 25.33
N PHE A 65 18.73 -8.25 24.18
CA PHE A 65 19.40 -8.14 22.88
C PHE A 65 19.67 -6.68 22.49
N SER A 66 18.79 -5.73 22.82
CA SER A 66 18.96 -4.31 22.47
C SER A 66 20.12 -3.64 23.19
N TRP A 67 20.54 -4.17 24.34
CA TRP A 67 21.58 -3.59 25.16
C TRP A 67 22.88 -3.30 24.42
N GLU A 68 23.28 -4.17 23.52
CA GLU A 68 24.52 -4.03 22.73
C GLU A 68 24.57 -2.70 21.95
N VAL A 69 23.43 -2.24 21.47
CA VAL A 69 23.31 -0.99 20.69
C VAL A 69 22.88 0.17 21.59
N GLU A 70 22.18 -0.10 22.68
CA GLU A 70 21.62 0.92 23.55
C GLU A 70 22.61 1.43 24.60
N ARG A 71 23.62 0.64 25.01
CA ARG A 71 24.51 0.98 26.13
C ARG A 71 25.23 2.32 26.00
N ASP A 72 25.47 2.79 24.77
CA ASP A 72 26.19 4.03 24.47
C ASP A 72 25.26 5.26 24.30
N ASN A 73 23.93 5.08 24.36
CA ASN A 73 22.95 6.17 24.16
C ASN A 73 22.72 7.05 25.42
N GLY A 74 23.63 7.00 26.39
CA GLY A 74 23.64 7.86 27.58
C GLY A 74 22.45 7.69 28.53
N ASN A 75 22.02 8.78 29.15
CA ASN A 75 21.00 8.77 30.22
C ASN A 75 19.56 8.53 29.75
N ARG A 76 19.30 8.42 28.45
CA ARG A 76 17.95 8.24 27.89
C ARG A 76 17.51 6.78 27.72
N VAL A 77 18.39 5.84 28.02
CA VAL A 77 18.14 4.41 27.83
C VAL A 77 17.27 3.86 28.96
N GLN A 78 16.07 3.41 28.63
CA GLN A 78 15.22 2.62 29.52
C GLN A 78 15.41 1.14 29.17
N ASN A 79 16.37 0.48 29.82
CA ASN A 79 16.72 -0.92 29.60
C ASN A 79 16.99 -1.60 30.95
N SER A 80 16.47 -2.82 31.12
CA SER A 80 16.57 -3.59 32.36
C SER A 80 18.00 -3.95 32.78
N ILE A 81 18.94 -4.09 31.83
CA ILE A 81 20.37 -4.30 32.14
C ILE A 81 20.96 -3.08 32.84
N LYS A 82 20.67 -1.88 32.33
CA LYS A 82 21.11 -0.63 32.96
C LYS A 82 20.58 -0.49 34.39
N VAL A 83 19.29 -0.77 34.59
CA VAL A 83 18.67 -0.68 35.92
C VAL A 83 19.30 -1.70 36.88
N LEU A 84 19.58 -2.92 36.43
CA LEU A 84 20.27 -3.92 37.24
C LEU A 84 21.69 -3.48 37.64
N MET A 85 22.42 -2.80 36.76
CA MET A 85 23.74 -2.25 37.06
C MET A 85 23.63 -1.11 38.10
N GLU A 86 22.69 -0.18 37.92
CA GLU A 86 22.53 1.00 38.78
C GLU A 86 21.95 0.68 40.16
N THR A 87 20.94 -0.20 40.23
CA THR A 87 20.21 -0.48 41.48
C THR A 87 20.88 -1.56 42.34
N GLU A 88 21.59 -2.52 41.73
CA GLU A 88 22.21 -3.64 42.44
C GLU A 88 23.74 -3.63 42.41
N GLY A 89 24.37 -2.62 41.81
CA GLY A 89 25.83 -2.49 41.74
C GLY A 89 26.53 -3.64 40.99
N ARG A 90 25.85 -4.23 40.01
CA ARG A 90 26.35 -5.37 39.21
C ARG A 90 27.23 -4.92 38.05
N SER A 91 28.19 -5.75 37.65
CA SER A 91 28.84 -5.57 36.34
C SER A 91 27.86 -5.82 35.19
N GLU A 92 28.18 -5.31 33.99
CA GLU A 92 27.37 -5.53 32.78
C GLU A 92 27.14 -7.03 32.51
N GLU A 93 28.20 -7.84 32.59
CA GLU A 93 28.11 -9.30 32.41
C GLU A 93 27.19 -9.95 33.46
N GLN A 94 27.28 -9.54 34.73
CA GLN A 94 26.43 -10.04 35.80
C GLN A 94 24.98 -9.61 35.63
N ALA A 95 24.73 -8.40 35.14
CA ALA A 95 23.39 -7.89 34.85
C ALA A 95 22.75 -8.63 33.67
N LYS A 96 23.50 -8.84 32.58
CA LYS A 96 23.07 -9.65 31.43
C LYS A 96 22.74 -11.08 31.85
N GLU A 97 23.63 -11.73 32.61
CA GLU A 97 23.41 -13.09 33.08
C GLU A 97 22.18 -13.19 34.00
N LYS A 98 21.97 -12.20 34.87
CA LYS A 98 20.77 -12.16 35.71
C LYS A 98 19.48 -11.97 34.87
N LEU A 99 19.48 -11.07 33.90
CA LEU A 99 18.32 -10.86 33.01
C LEU A 99 18.01 -12.11 32.19
N LYS A 100 19.03 -12.77 31.63
CA LYS A 100 18.90 -14.05 30.93
C LYS A 100 18.26 -15.12 31.81
N ASN A 101 18.73 -15.27 33.05
CA ASN A 101 18.17 -16.23 33.99
C ASN A 101 16.73 -15.91 34.40
N ALA A 102 16.36 -14.62 34.48
CA ALA A 102 14.99 -14.19 34.69
C ALA A 102 14.09 -14.57 33.51
N ILE A 103 14.52 -14.34 32.26
CA ILE A 103 13.79 -14.74 31.05
C ILE A 103 13.56 -16.25 31.04
N LEU A 104 14.61 -17.05 31.22
CA LEU A 104 14.51 -18.52 31.23
C LEU A 104 13.59 -19.05 32.35
N LYS A 105 13.55 -18.35 33.50
CA LYS A 105 12.64 -18.68 34.60
C LYS A 105 11.18 -18.37 34.22
N ASP A 106 10.94 -17.22 33.61
CA ASP A 106 9.61 -16.81 33.18
C ASP A 106 9.10 -17.68 32.02
N GLU A 107 9.95 -18.11 31.08
CA GLU A 107 9.60 -19.08 30.03
C GLU A 107 9.15 -20.42 30.61
N LYS A 108 9.90 -20.96 31.59
CA LYS A 108 9.51 -22.20 32.29
C LYS A 108 8.19 -22.03 33.03
N ASN A 109 7.98 -20.86 33.64
CA ASN A 109 6.73 -20.54 34.31
C ASN A 109 5.56 -20.45 33.31
N TYR A 110 5.75 -19.79 32.17
CA TYR A 110 4.76 -19.71 31.10
C TYR A 110 4.37 -21.11 30.60
N GLN A 111 5.34 -21.98 30.32
CA GLN A 111 5.08 -23.37 29.90
C GLN A 111 4.29 -24.16 30.96
N HIS A 112 4.60 -23.94 32.24
CA HIS A 112 3.86 -24.57 33.34
C HIS A 112 2.42 -24.09 33.40
N LEU A 113 2.20 -22.77 33.38
CA LEU A 113 0.88 -22.14 33.44
C LEU A 113 0.02 -22.49 32.21
N SER A 114 0.61 -22.47 31.01
CA SER A 114 -0.04 -22.88 29.77
C SER A 114 -0.52 -24.34 29.86
N LYS A 115 0.35 -25.27 30.28
CA LYS A 115 -0.04 -26.67 30.49
C LYS A 115 -1.13 -26.81 31.57
N GLN A 116 -1.01 -26.10 32.68
CA GLN A 116 -2.01 -26.12 33.75
C GLN A 116 -3.36 -25.59 33.26
N PHE A 117 -3.38 -24.55 32.43
CA PHE A 117 -4.60 -24.02 31.83
C PHE A 117 -5.29 -25.07 30.97
N PHE A 118 -4.56 -25.71 30.05
CA PHE A 118 -5.14 -26.75 29.18
C PHE A 118 -5.63 -27.98 29.96
N GLN A 119 -5.01 -28.31 31.10
CA GLN A 119 -5.44 -29.41 31.96
C GLN A 119 -6.67 -29.05 32.82
N SER A 120 -6.70 -27.85 33.39
CA SER A 120 -7.75 -27.41 34.31
C SER A 120 -9.00 -26.89 33.60
N SER A 121 -8.86 -26.42 32.36
CA SER A 121 -9.93 -25.78 31.59
C SER A 121 -10.08 -26.40 30.18
N PRO A 122 -10.33 -27.72 30.06
CA PRO A 122 -10.42 -28.39 28.76
C PRO A 122 -11.57 -27.89 27.88
N ASN A 123 -12.61 -27.31 28.51
CA ASN A 123 -13.78 -26.73 27.84
C ASN A 123 -13.67 -25.20 27.67
N ALA A 124 -12.50 -24.60 27.86
CA ALA A 124 -12.30 -23.18 27.57
C ALA A 124 -12.68 -22.89 26.10
N PRO A 125 -13.23 -21.71 25.77
CA PRO A 125 -13.61 -21.38 24.41
C PRO A 125 -12.45 -21.59 23.42
N PRO A 126 -12.70 -22.14 22.21
CA PRO A 126 -11.62 -22.47 21.26
C PRO A 126 -10.73 -21.28 20.89
N HIS A 127 -11.26 -20.06 20.87
CA HIS A 127 -10.48 -18.86 20.57
C HIS A 127 -9.51 -18.49 21.70
N VAL A 128 -9.89 -18.71 22.97
CA VAL A 128 -9.01 -18.51 24.14
C VAL A 128 -7.87 -19.53 24.12
N GLN A 129 -8.20 -20.81 23.86
CA GLN A 129 -7.20 -21.87 23.72
C GLN A 129 -6.20 -21.57 22.59
N ARG A 130 -6.71 -21.12 21.44
CA ARG A 130 -5.90 -20.73 20.29
C ARG A 130 -5.00 -19.54 20.59
N PHE A 131 -5.49 -18.54 21.32
CA PHE A 131 -4.70 -17.39 21.72
C PHE A 131 -3.48 -17.81 22.56
N ILE A 132 -3.67 -18.64 23.58
CA ILE A 132 -2.57 -19.10 24.44
C ILE A 132 -1.54 -19.93 23.66
N ALA A 133 -2.00 -20.86 22.81
CA ALA A 133 -1.09 -21.67 22.00
C ALA A 133 -0.25 -20.81 21.02
N MET A 134 -0.87 -19.78 20.45
CA MET A 134 -0.19 -18.89 19.50
C MET A 134 0.70 -17.87 20.19
N LEU A 135 0.38 -17.48 21.42
CA LEU A 135 1.21 -16.64 22.26
C LEU A 135 2.57 -17.30 22.54
N GLU A 136 2.60 -18.63 22.78
CA GLU A 136 3.84 -19.39 22.92
C GLU A 136 4.73 -19.31 21.67
N LEU A 137 4.13 -19.51 20.48
CA LEU A 137 4.84 -19.41 19.20
C LEU A 137 5.36 -17.99 18.94
N LEU A 138 4.57 -16.98 19.29
CA LEU A 138 4.97 -15.59 19.15
C LEU A 138 6.17 -15.26 20.05
N LEU A 139 6.18 -15.71 21.31
CA LEU A 139 7.32 -15.54 22.21
C LEU A 139 8.58 -16.21 21.66
N GLY A 140 8.47 -17.45 21.17
CA GLY A 140 9.59 -18.15 20.53
C GLY A 140 10.09 -17.45 19.26
N GLY A 141 9.18 -16.96 18.42
CA GLY A 141 9.50 -16.18 17.23
C GLY A 141 10.20 -14.86 17.57
N HIS A 142 9.74 -14.16 18.61
CA HIS A 142 10.37 -12.93 19.13
C HIS A 142 11.79 -13.17 19.62
N HIS A 143 12.05 -14.31 20.27
CA HIS A 143 13.40 -14.73 20.65
C HIS A 143 14.31 -14.91 19.43
N ILE A 144 13.88 -15.68 18.44
CA ILE A 144 14.67 -15.94 17.22
C ILE A 144 14.92 -14.63 16.48
N TRP A 145 13.88 -13.81 16.32
CA TRP A 145 14.00 -12.50 15.68
C TRP A 145 14.98 -11.60 16.43
N SER A 146 14.86 -11.50 17.76
CA SER A 146 15.75 -10.67 18.57
C SER A 146 17.19 -11.18 18.57
N ALA A 147 17.43 -12.49 18.49
CA ALA A 147 18.78 -13.03 18.40
C ALA A 147 19.42 -12.83 17.02
N ALA A 148 18.62 -12.82 15.95
CA ALA A 148 19.12 -12.81 14.58
C ALA A 148 19.06 -11.44 13.89
N CYS A 149 18.21 -10.52 14.37
CA CYS A 149 17.95 -9.28 13.63
C CYS A 149 19.14 -8.31 13.67
N GLU A 150 19.36 -7.64 12.53
CA GLU A 150 20.47 -6.69 12.37
C GLU A 150 20.35 -5.48 13.30
N ARG A 151 19.15 -5.20 13.80
CA ARG A 151 18.84 -4.09 14.71
C ARG A 151 19.71 -4.10 15.97
N TYR A 152 20.11 -5.27 16.46
CA TYR A 152 20.80 -5.43 17.74
C TYR A 152 22.31 -5.73 17.62
N LYS A 153 22.87 -5.64 16.41
CA LYS A 153 24.31 -5.83 16.20
C LYS A 153 25.07 -4.51 16.34
N VAL A 154 26.15 -4.52 17.15
CA VAL A 154 27.05 -3.36 17.30
C VAL A 154 27.78 -3.11 15.99
N ARG A 155 27.61 -1.93 15.40
CA ARG A 155 28.42 -1.50 14.26
C ARG A 155 29.79 -1.08 14.77
N THR A 156 30.81 -1.91 14.58
CA THR A 156 32.20 -1.52 14.86
C THR A 156 32.62 -0.43 13.87
N ILE A 157 32.74 0.81 14.36
CA ILE A 157 33.35 1.92 13.64
C ILE A 157 34.87 1.68 13.62
N SER A 158 35.40 1.12 12.53
CA SER A 158 36.81 1.31 12.20
C SER A 158 36.97 2.68 11.54
N ASP A 159 37.71 3.54 12.22
CA ASP A 159 38.29 4.81 11.79
C ASP A 159 37.33 5.97 11.48
N GLY A 160 36.86 6.60 12.55
CA GLY A 160 37.00 8.05 12.77
C GLY A 160 36.73 9.00 11.60
N LYS A 161 35.49 9.09 11.13
CA LYS A 161 34.86 10.38 10.75
C LYS A 161 33.40 10.35 11.20
N GLY A 162 33.02 11.32 12.02
CA GLY A 162 31.65 11.50 12.47
C GLY A 162 30.70 11.61 11.27
N ILE A 163 29.57 10.91 11.35
CA ILE A 163 28.49 11.02 10.37
C ILE A 163 27.80 12.36 10.63
N ASP A 164 28.10 13.35 9.79
CA ASP A 164 27.28 14.53 9.63
C ASP A 164 26.11 14.16 8.71
N ILE A 165 24.88 14.39 9.17
CA ILE A 165 23.66 14.09 8.42
C ILE A 165 23.46 15.23 7.42
N CYS A 166 24.24 15.26 6.34
CA CYS A 166 24.03 16.10 5.16
C CYS A 166 25.03 15.75 4.06
N THR A 167 24.63 14.89 3.13
CA THR A 167 24.97 14.84 1.67
C THR A 167 24.93 13.40 1.18
N ILE A 168 23.87 13.04 0.44
CA ILE A 168 23.92 11.94 -0.52
C ILE A 168 24.30 12.60 -1.83
N GLU A 169 25.59 12.59 -2.16
CA GLU A 169 26.04 12.80 -3.55
C GLU A 169 26.17 11.43 -4.21
N GLU A 170 25.34 11.18 -5.22
CA GLU A 170 25.57 10.12 -6.20
C GLU A 170 26.87 10.41 -6.95
N LYS A 171 27.81 9.47 -6.94
CA LYS A 171 28.84 9.40 -7.98
C LYS A 171 28.89 8.02 -8.59
N SER A 172 28.51 8.00 -9.85
CA SER A 172 28.70 6.96 -10.84
C SER A 172 30.20 6.68 -11.11
N GLU A 173 30.48 5.38 -11.19
CA GLU A 173 31.46 4.69 -12.04
C GLU A 173 32.99 4.83 -11.81
N ASN A 174 33.59 3.63 -11.84
CA ASN A 174 34.98 3.25 -12.07
C ASN A 174 35.99 3.40 -10.93
N MET A 175 36.13 2.32 -10.14
CA MET A 175 37.46 1.73 -9.89
C MET A 175 37.34 0.28 -9.38
N ALA A 176 37.91 -0.64 -10.15
CA ALA A 176 38.11 -2.02 -9.76
C ALA A 176 39.13 -2.08 -8.61
N THR A 177 38.68 -2.50 -7.42
CA THR A 177 39.53 -3.12 -6.41
C THR A 177 38.70 -4.16 -5.65
N GLN A 178 39.07 -5.42 -5.84
CA GLN A 178 38.56 -6.57 -5.12
C GLN A 178 38.77 -6.39 -3.60
N SER A 179 37.68 -6.33 -2.85
CA SER A 179 37.66 -6.78 -1.46
C SER A 179 36.39 -7.59 -1.23
N SER A 180 36.58 -8.87 -0.91
CA SER A 180 35.50 -9.81 -0.66
C SER A 180 34.97 -9.59 0.76
N SER A 181 33.78 -9.03 0.91
CA SER A 181 32.94 -9.23 2.10
C SER A 181 31.56 -9.70 1.67
N CYS A 182 31.19 -10.87 2.20
CA CYS A 182 30.05 -11.66 1.79
C CYS A 182 28.75 -11.07 2.40
N SER A 183 28.15 -10.06 1.76
CA SER A 183 26.70 -9.89 1.78
C SER A 183 26.17 -10.38 0.43
N THR A 184 25.68 -11.60 0.38
CA THR A 184 25.13 -12.20 -0.85
C THR A 184 23.76 -11.64 -1.24
N LEU A 185 23.25 -10.64 -0.52
CA LEU A 185 21.94 -10.05 -0.73
C LEU A 185 22.11 -8.60 -1.17
N ASP A 186 21.63 -8.30 -2.38
CA ASP A 186 21.47 -6.97 -2.94
C ASP A 186 19.98 -6.55 -2.86
N ASP A 187 19.59 -5.49 -3.57
CA ASP A 187 18.21 -5.02 -3.66
C ASP A 187 17.40 -5.67 -4.79
N SER A 188 17.93 -6.70 -5.48
CA SER A 188 17.23 -7.40 -6.56
C SER A 188 15.87 -7.94 -6.11
N ALA A 189 15.80 -8.58 -4.93
CA ALA A 189 14.56 -9.08 -4.39
C ALA A 189 13.49 -7.98 -4.17
N LEU A 190 13.90 -6.73 -3.99
CA LEU A 190 13.00 -5.59 -3.88
C LEU A 190 12.64 -5.01 -5.26
N LEU A 191 13.62 -4.92 -6.14
CA LEU A 191 13.49 -4.21 -7.42
C LEU A 191 13.00 -5.09 -8.57
N ASP A 192 13.13 -6.41 -8.50
CA ASP A 192 12.75 -7.32 -9.59
C ASP A 192 11.26 -7.18 -10.00
N PRO A 193 10.28 -7.13 -9.07
CA PRO A 193 8.90 -6.84 -9.45
C PRO A 193 8.71 -5.45 -10.08
N VAL A 194 9.50 -4.47 -9.65
CA VAL A 194 9.48 -3.09 -10.16
C VAL A 194 10.02 -3.05 -11.59
N HIS A 195 11.18 -3.65 -11.82
CA HIS A 195 11.79 -3.77 -13.14
C HIS A 195 10.89 -4.58 -14.08
N TYR A 196 10.26 -5.64 -13.58
CA TYR A 196 9.33 -6.44 -14.36
C TYR A 196 8.15 -5.61 -14.88
N ILE A 197 7.40 -4.93 -14.01
CA ILE A 197 6.24 -4.13 -14.44
C ILE A 197 6.64 -2.99 -15.40
N GLN A 198 7.83 -2.40 -15.18
CA GLN A 198 8.38 -1.34 -16.04
C GLN A 198 8.84 -1.87 -17.40
N SER A 199 9.28 -3.12 -17.49
CA SER A 199 9.70 -3.75 -18.74
C SER A 199 8.54 -4.06 -19.69
N LEU A 200 7.30 -4.15 -19.17
CA LEU A 200 6.13 -4.49 -19.97
C LEU A 200 5.77 -3.34 -20.94
N PRO A 201 5.39 -3.63 -22.21
CA PRO A 201 5.08 -2.59 -23.20
C PRO A 201 3.98 -1.62 -22.76
N SER A 202 4.28 -0.33 -22.66
CA SER A 202 3.35 0.71 -22.21
C SER A 202 3.10 1.76 -23.29
N LYS A 203 1.87 2.28 -23.37
CA LYS A 203 1.53 3.44 -24.23
C LYS A 203 2.11 4.77 -23.70
N ASN A 204 2.64 4.77 -22.47
CA ASN A 204 3.22 5.92 -21.73
C ASN A 204 2.33 7.18 -21.78
N MET A 205 1.02 6.98 -21.57
CA MET A 205 0.05 8.05 -21.70
C MET A 205 0.25 9.16 -20.66
N ARG A 206 0.61 8.81 -19.42
CA ARG A 206 0.80 9.78 -18.34
C ARG A 206 1.97 10.71 -18.61
N SER A 207 3.12 10.18 -19.03
CA SER A 207 4.28 10.99 -19.41
C SER A 207 3.95 11.93 -20.57
N LYS A 208 3.19 11.46 -21.57
CA LYS A 208 2.70 12.31 -22.67
C LYS A 208 1.77 13.43 -22.19
N VAL A 209 0.88 13.14 -21.23
CA VAL A 209 0.01 14.16 -20.60
C VAL A 209 0.84 15.18 -19.82
N ILE A 210 1.84 14.74 -19.06
CA ILE A 210 2.78 15.63 -18.36
C ILE A 210 3.50 16.54 -19.37
N ASP A 211 4.01 15.98 -20.47
CA ASP A 211 4.67 16.76 -21.54
C ASP A 211 3.72 17.74 -22.25
N ALA A 212 2.45 17.38 -22.41
CA ALA A 212 1.44 18.25 -22.97
C ALA A 212 1.10 19.40 -22.01
N LEU A 213 0.91 19.11 -20.73
CA LEU A 213 0.68 20.12 -19.69
C LEU A 213 1.89 21.06 -19.55
N ASN A 214 3.12 20.55 -19.78
CA ASN A 214 4.32 21.36 -19.64
C ASN A 214 4.46 22.47 -20.70
N ILE A 215 3.67 22.44 -21.78
CA ILE A 215 3.53 23.60 -22.69
C ILE A 215 3.09 24.84 -21.89
N TRP A 216 2.16 24.64 -20.96
CA TRP A 216 1.66 25.70 -20.10
C TRP A 216 2.55 25.90 -18.88
N PHE A 217 2.83 24.85 -18.11
CA PHE A 217 3.52 24.99 -16.82
C PHE A 217 5.01 25.36 -16.93
N ARG A 218 5.68 25.03 -18.05
CA ARG A 218 7.07 25.41 -18.36
C ARG A 218 8.07 25.11 -17.23
N LEU A 219 7.98 23.91 -16.65
CA LEU A 219 8.93 23.44 -15.66
C LEU A 219 10.33 23.28 -16.28
N PRO A 220 11.40 23.55 -15.52
CA PRO A 220 12.75 23.09 -15.84
C PRO A 220 12.81 21.56 -15.98
N ASP A 221 13.73 21.06 -16.80
CA ASP A 221 13.84 19.62 -17.11
C ASP A 221 13.99 18.76 -15.84
N ASP A 222 14.83 19.17 -14.89
CA ASP A 222 15.02 18.44 -13.61
C ASP A 222 13.72 18.27 -12.81
N ASN A 223 12.88 19.32 -12.77
CA ASN A 223 11.60 19.29 -12.07
C ASN A 223 10.57 18.46 -12.85
N LEU A 224 10.57 18.57 -14.19
CA LEU A 224 9.71 17.77 -15.05
C LEU A 224 10.00 16.27 -14.91
N ASP A 225 11.28 15.89 -14.90
CA ASP A 225 11.73 14.52 -14.74
C ASP A 225 11.43 13.98 -13.34
N THR A 226 11.52 14.84 -12.32
CA THR A 226 11.04 14.51 -10.97
C THR A 226 9.55 14.17 -10.97
N VAL A 227 8.70 15.01 -11.59
CA VAL A 227 7.25 14.75 -11.69
C VAL A 227 6.99 13.43 -12.42
N LYS A 228 7.61 13.21 -13.58
CA LYS A 228 7.46 11.96 -14.36
C LYS A 228 7.85 10.74 -13.54
N SER A 229 9.01 10.76 -12.89
CA SER A 229 9.51 9.64 -12.10
C SER A 229 8.63 9.30 -10.90
N VAL A 230 8.09 10.33 -10.22
CA VAL A 230 7.17 10.14 -9.10
C VAL A 230 5.86 9.53 -9.58
N ILE A 231 5.27 10.08 -10.64
CA ILE A 231 4.00 9.60 -11.19
C ILE A 231 4.13 8.18 -11.76
N ASP A 232 5.26 7.86 -12.39
CA ASP A 232 5.54 6.50 -12.88
C ASP A 232 5.68 5.51 -11.72
N ASP A 233 6.30 5.89 -10.60
CA ASP A 233 6.39 5.05 -9.41
C ASP A 233 5.02 4.81 -8.77
N ILE A 234 4.23 5.87 -8.57
CA ILE A 234 2.88 5.72 -8.00
C ILE A 234 2.00 4.89 -8.95
N HIS A 235 2.05 5.16 -10.26
CA HIS A 235 1.24 4.42 -11.21
C HIS A 235 1.59 2.93 -11.26
N ASN A 236 2.87 2.58 -11.40
CA ASN A 236 3.29 1.18 -11.45
C ASN A 236 3.05 0.47 -10.11
N SER A 237 3.23 1.15 -8.99
CA SER A 237 2.85 0.65 -7.66
C SER A 237 1.36 0.28 -7.61
N THR A 238 0.50 1.21 -8.03
CA THR A 238 -0.95 0.95 -8.05
C THR A 238 -1.33 -0.18 -9.00
N LEU A 239 -0.67 -0.34 -10.16
CA LEU A 239 -0.93 -1.45 -11.08
C LEU A 239 -0.60 -2.81 -10.45
N ILE A 240 0.53 -2.93 -9.75
CA ILE A 240 0.90 -4.17 -9.07
C ILE A 240 -0.13 -4.53 -8.00
N LEU A 241 -0.56 -3.54 -7.21
CA LEU A 241 -1.55 -3.76 -6.16
C LEU A 241 -2.94 -4.09 -6.73
N ASP A 242 -3.36 -3.39 -7.78
CA ASP A 242 -4.64 -3.62 -8.48
C ASP A 242 -4.68 -5.03 -9.07
N ASP A 243 -3.61 -5.49 -9.74
CA ASP A 243 -3.51 -6.87 -10.25
C ASP A 243 -3.71 -7.92 -9.15
N ILE A 244 -3.16 -7.68 -7.95
CA ILE A 244 -3.31 -8.60 -6.81
C ILE A 244 -4.74 -8.54 -6.25
N GLN A 245 -5.29 -7.33 -6.10
CA GLN A 245 -6.61 -7.10 -5.53
C GLN A 245 -7.73 -7.65 -6.42
N ASP A 246 -7.51 -7.64 -7.73
CA ASP A 246 -8.46 -8.09 -8.74
C ASP A 246 -8.22 -9.54 -9.16
N ALA A 247 -7.13 -10.15 -8.68
CA ALA A 247 -6.68 -11.49 -9.06
C ALA A 247 -6.49 -11.63 -10.59
N SER A 248 -6.00 -10.57 -11.23
CA SER A 248 -5.78 -10.48 -12.66
C SER A 248 -4.66 -11.43 -13.10
N PHE A 249 -4.87 -12.13 -14.22
CA PHE A 249 -3.89 -13.09 -14.74
C PHE A 249 -2.88 -12.44 -15.68
N LEU A 250 -3.33 -11.46 -16.46
CA LEU A 250 -2.55 -10.86 -17.53
C LEU A 250 -2.45 -9.34 -17.37
N ARG A 251 -1.27 -8.80 -17.68
CA ARG A 251 -1.01 -7.38 -17.83
C ARG A 251 -0.27 -7.17 -19.15
N ARG A 252 -0.87 -6.41 -20.07
CA ARG A 252 -0.26 -6.08 -21.39
C ARG A 252 0.12 -7.32 -22.21
N GLY A 253 -0.61 -8.42 -22.05
CA GLY A 253 -0.39 -9.71 -22.73
C GLY A 253 0.62 -10.63 -22.03
N PHE A 254 1.17 -10.24 -20.87
CA PHE A 254 2.12 -11.02 -20.09
C PHE A 254 1.54 -11.38 -18.73
N ALA A 255 2.13 -12.34 -18.03
CA ALA A 255 1.73 -12.67 -16.66
C ALA A 255 1.80 -11.43 -15.75
N THR A 256 0.85 -11.28 -14.83
CA THR A 256 0.94 -10.22 -13.81
C THR A 256 2.13 -10.46 -12.88
N ALA A 257 2.69 -9.39 -12.30
CA ALA A 257 3.90 -9.48 -11.47
C ALA A 257 3.74 -10.47 -10.30
N HIS A 258 2.55 -10.53 -9.69
CA HIS A 258 2.28 -11.42 -8.56
C HIS A 258 2.18 -12.90 -8.96
N GLN A 259 1.93 -13.22 -10.23
CA GLN A 259 2.00 -14.59 -10.75
C GLN A 259 3.45 -15.04 -10.94
N VAL A 260 4.39 -14.09 -11.12
CA VAL A 260 5.82 -14.38 -11.29
C VAL A 260 6.55 -14.42 -9.94
N PHE A 261 6.35 -13.41 -9.10
CA PHE A 261 7.12 -13.19 -7.86
C PHE A 261 6.33 -13.51 -6.58
N GLY A 262 5.03 -13.81 -6.71
CA GLY A 262 4.14 -13.99 -5.58
C GLY A 262 3.64 -12.66 -4.99
N PRO A 263 2.44 -12.67 -4.37
CA PRO A 263 1.80 -11.45 -3.87
C PRO A 263 2.59 -10.77 -2.76
N GLY A 264 3.23 -11.53 -1.87
CA GLY A 264 3.99 -10.96 -0.74
C GLY A 264 5.16 -10.08 -1.17
N GLN A 265 5.94 -10.54 -2.15
CA GLN A 265 7.06 -9.78 -2.69
C GLN A 265 6.57 -8.54 -3.46
N CYS A 266 5.55 -8.71 -4.30
CA CYS A 266 4.95 -7.62 -5.07
C CYS A 266 4.35 -6.51 -4.19
N ILE A 267 3.66 -6.84 -3.10
CA ILE A 267 3.12 -5.85 -2.15
C ILE A 267 4.24 -5.03 -1.52
N ASN A 268 5.33 -5.70 -1.11
CA ASN A 268 6.49 -5.04 -0.53
C ASN A 268 7.16 -4.09 -1.54
N SER A 269 7.39 -4.55 -2.77
CA SER A 269 7.95 -3.72 -3.85
C SER A 269 7.05 -2.53 -4.20
N ALA A 270 5.74 -2.73 -4.31
CA ALA A 270 4.80 -1.64 -4.58
C ALA A 270 4.80 -0.59 -3.45
N THR A 271 4.88 -1.03 -2.20
CA THR A 271 4.97 -0.13 -1.03
C THR A 271 6.28 0.66 -1.04
N TYR A 272 7.39 0.00 -1.39
CA TYR A 272 8.68 0.67 -1.57
C TYR A 272 8.63 1.74 -2.67
N MET A 273 7.96 1.51 -3.79
CA MET A 273 7.82 2.53 -4.85
C MET A 273 7.15 3.81 -4.34
N VAL A 274 6.15 3.70 -3.45
CA VAL A 274 5.52 4.86 -2.81
C VAL A 274 6.50 5.60 -1.90
N ALA A 275 7.27 4.86 -1.09
CA ALA A 275 8.31 5.46 -0.25
C ALA A 275 9.39 6.15 -1.08
N ARG A 276 9.83 5.53 -2.18
CA ARG A 276 10.80 6.07 -3.13
C ARG A 276 10.29 7.36 -3.78
N ALA A 277 9.03 7.40 -4.20
CA ALA A 277 8.39 8.60 -4.71
C ALA A 277 8.38 9.74 -3.67
N ALA A 278 8.02 9.45 -2.42
CA ALA A 278 8.05 10.45 -1.35
C ALA A 278 9.48 10.95 -1.06
N SER A 279 10.47 10.07 -1.04
CA SER A 279 11.88 10.44 -0.87
C SER A 279 12.38 11.36 -1.98
N ARG A 280 12.00 11.13 -3.24
CA ARG A 280 12.34 12.04 -4.35
C ARG A 280 11.74 13.42 -4.20
N LEU A 281 10.52 13.54 -3.67
CA LEU A 281 9.93 14.86 -3.41
C LEU A 281 10.56 15.55 -2.19
N ALA A 282 11.01 14.78 -1.21
CA ALA A 282 11.66 15.33 -0.01
C ALA A 282 12.96 16.08 -0.33
N THR A 283 13.68 15.73 -1.41
CA THR A 283 14.89 16.47 -1.83
C THR A 283 14.58 17.90 -2.28
N HIS A 284 13.33 18.20 -2.64
CA HIS A 284 12.87 19.51 -3.08
C HIS A 284 12.19 20.33 -1.97
N GLN A 285 12.09 19.79 -0.75
CA GLN A 285 11.27 20.35 0.33
C GLN A 285 11.65 21.79 0.75
N VAL A 286 12.90 22.20 0.54
CA VAL A 286 13.36 23.57 0.86
C VAL A 286 12.70 24.61 -0.06
N GLN A 287 12.62 24.31 -1.36
CA GLN A 287 12.03 25.22 -2.35
C GLN A 287 10.52 24.99 -2.51
N HIS A 288 10.09 23.74 -2.33
CA HIS A 288 8.75 23.25 -2.62
C HIS A 288 8.17 22.45 -1.42
N PRO A 289 7.85 23.11 -0.30
CA PRO A 289 7.48 22.43 0.95
C PRO A 289 6.13 21.69 0.89
N GLN A 290 5.31 21.96 -0.13
CA GLN A 290 3.96 21.38 -0.25
C GLN A 290 3.95 20.06 -1.03
N LEU A 291 5.01 19.72 -1.80
CA LEU A 291 5.02 18.54 -2.68
C LEU A 291 4.70 17.23 -1.97
N VAL A 292 5.28 17.00 -0.79
CA VAL A 292 5.01 15.79 0.00
C VAL A 292 3.54 15.79 0.47
N GLN A 293 2.98 16.93 0.87
CA GLN A 293 1.56 17.01 1.25
C GLN A 293 0.63 16.76 0.07
N ILE A 294 0.95 17.30 -1.11
CA ILE A 294 0.24 17.06 -2.37
C ILE A 294 0.24 15.56 -2.68
N LEU A 295 1.41 14.90 -2.61
CA LEU A 295 1.52 13.45 -2.80
C LEU A 295 0.66 12.68 -1.79
N LEU A 296 0.77 12.97 -0.49
CA LEU A 296 0.01 12.29 0.55
C LEU A 296 -1.50 12.48 0.38
N HIS A 297 -1.94 13.67 -0.02
CA HIS A 297 -3.33 13.94 -0.34
C HIS A 297 -3.79 13.11 -1.55
N GLY A 298 -3.02 13.11 -2.63
CA GLY A 298 -3.32 12.32 -3.83
C GLY A 298 -3.42 10.83 -3.53
N LEU A 299 -2.44 10.26 -2.80
CA LEU A 299 -2.45 8.87 -2.36
C LEU A 299 -3.67 8.52 -1.51
N LYS A 300 -4.10 9.43 -0.63
CA LYS A 300 -5.32 9.25 0.17
C LYS A 300 -6.56 9.18 -0.73
N GLN A 301 -6.70 10.07 -1.71
CA GLN A 301 -7.84 10.04 -2.62
C GLN A 301 -7.86 8.74 -3.45
N LEU A 302 -6.70 8.35 -4.00
CA LEU A 302 -6.51 7.08 -4.73
C LEU A 302 -6.99 5.88 -3.91
N ALA A 303 -6.58 5.81 -2.65
CA ALA A 303 -7.00 4.75 -1.74
C ALA A 303 -8.50 4.77 -1.42
N ILE A 304 -9.10 5.97 -1.25
CA ILE A 304 -10.55 6.11 -1.04
C ILE A 304 -11.32 5.60 -2.27
N GLY A 305 -10.91 6.01 -3.48
CA GLY A 305 -11.51 5.54 -4.72
C GLY A 305 -11.44 4.01 -4.85
N GLN A 306 -10.23 3.45 -4.69
CA GLN A 306 -10.03 2.00 -4.73
C GLN A 306 -10.85 1.26 -3.68
N SER A 307 -11.02 1.82 -2.49
CA SER A 307 -11.78 1.18 -1.41
C SER A 307 -13.25 0.91 -1.79
N TRP A 308 -13.87 1.82 -2.54
CA TRP A 308 -15.26 1.67 -2.97
C TRP A 308 -15.41 0.61 -4.07
N ASP A 309 -14.50 0.61 -5.05
CA ASP A 309 -14.45 -0.41 -6.10
C ASP A 309 -14.33 -1.82 -5.48
N LEU A 310 -13.42 -2.00 -4.51
CA LEU A 310 -13.27 -3.24 -3.77
C LEU A 310 -14.49 -3.57 -2.89
N ASN A 311 -15.04 -2.59 -2.19
CA ASN A 311 -16.19 -2.79 -1.29
C ASN A 311 -17.43 -3.29 -2.05
N TRP A 312 -17.73 -2.71 -3.22
CA TRP A 312 -18.87 -3.12 -4.04
C TRP A 312 -18.75 -4.56 -4.52
N LYS A 313 -17.54 -4.99 -4.91
CA LYS A 313 -17.27 -6.38 -5.28
C LYS A 313 -17.54 -7.35 -4.14
N VAL A 314 -17.10 -7.02 -2.92
CA VAL A 314 -17.26 -7.88 -1.74
C VAL A 314 -18.70 -7.90 -1.22
N THR A 315 -19.35 -6.75 -1.16
CA THR A 315 -20.71 -6.61 -0.62
C THR A 315 -21.80 -7.00 -1.62
N GLY A 316 -21.47 -7.07 -2.91
CA GLY A 316 -22.44 -7.26 -3.98
C GLY A 316 -23.41 -6.07 -4.09
N HIS A 317 -22.96 -4.87 -3.71
CA HIS A 317 -23.69 -3.64 -3.95
C HIS A 317 -23.41 -3.13 -5.36
N CYS A 318 -24.45 -3.02 -6.20
CA CYS A 318 -24.32 -2.37 -7.49
C CYS A 318 -24.47 -0.86 -7.29
N PRO A 319 -23.43 -0.05 -7.61
CA PRO A 319 -23.50 1.39 -7.45
C PRO A 319 -24.50 2.01 -8.45
N SER A 320 -24.96 3.22 -8.15
CA SER A 320 -25.54 4.12 -9.13
C SER A 320 -24.46 4.74 -10.02
N THR A 321 -24.85 5.28 -11.19
CA THR A 321 -23.92 6.01 -12.07
C THR A 321 -23.23 7.16 -11.35
N ALA A 322 -23.92 7.84 -10.42
CA ALA A 322 -23.34 8.95 -9.66
C ALA A 322 -22.26 8.46 -8.67
N GLU A 323 -22.52 7.36 -7.97
CA GLU A 323 -21.55 6.73 -7.06
C GLU A 323 -20.34 6.21 -7.83
N TYR A 324 -20.56 5.51 -8.96
CA TYR A 324 -19.49 5.05 -9.84
C TYR A 324 -18.60 6.22 -10.26
N LEU A 325 -19.17 7.32 -10.75
CA LEU A 325 -18.39 8.49 -11.16
C LEU A 325 -17.62 9.12 -10.01
N ALA A 326 -18.16 9.14 -8.79
CA ALA A 326 -17.45 9.62 -7.60
C ALA A 326 -16.28 8.72 -7.21
N MET A 327 -16.44 7.39 -7.34
CA MET A 327 -15.34 6.44 -7.17
C MET A 327 -14.23 6.68 -8.20
N VAL A 328 -14.59 6.87 -9.48
CA VAL A 328 -13.62 7.14 -10.56
C VAL A 328 -12.88 8.46 -10.35
N ASP A 329 -13.57 9.49 -9.84
CA ASP A 329 -12.93 10.76 -9.47
C ASP A 329 -11.83 10.52 -8.42
N GLY A 330 -12.09 9.64 -7.43
CA GLY A 330 -11.12 9.25 -6.41
C GLY A 330 -10.00 8.30 -6.90
N LYS A 331 -10.23 7.50 -7.95
CA LYS A 331 -9.26 6.50 -8.45
C LYS A 331 -8.44 7.00 -9.65
N THR A 332 -9.09 7.31 -10.77
CA THR A 332 -8.39 7.70 -12.00
C THR A 332 -8.28 9.22 -12.12
N GLY A 333 -9.29 9.97 -11.67
CA GLY A 333 -9.27 11.44 -11.63
C GLY A 333 -8.20 11.99 -10.69
N ALA A 334 -8.11 11.44 -9.47
CA ALA A 334 -7.15 11.86 -8.45
C ALA A 334 -5.69 11.79 -8.91
N MET A 335 -5.33 10.84 -9.79
CA MET A 335 -3.99 10.79 -10.38
C MET A 335 -3.72 11.99 -11.30
N PHE A 336 -4.69 12.38 -12.14
CA PHE A 336 -4.55 13.57 -12.99
C PHE A 336 -4.51 14.85 -12.16
N GLU A 337 -5.31 14.94 -11.10
CA GLU A 337 -5.26 16.07 -10.15
C GLU A 337 -3.90 16.14 -9.45
N LEU A 338 -3.34 15.00 -9.03
CA LEU A 338 -1.99 14.91 -8.44
C LEU A 338 -0.93 15.45 -9.40
N ILE A 339 -0.97 15.04 -10.68
CA ILE A 339 -0.05 15.55 -11.72
C ILE A 339 -0.13 17.08 -11.80
N ILE A 340 -1.35 17.62 -11.93
CA ILE A 340 -1.57 19.07 -12.09
C ILE A 340 -1.06 19.83 -10.86
N GLN A 341 -1.38 19.37 -9.65
CA GLN A 341 -0.95 20.03 -8.41
C GLN A 341 0.56 20.01 -8.23
N MET A 342 1.23 18.90 -8.58
CA MET A 342 2.70 18.83 -8.54
C MET A 342 3.33 19.78 -9.55
N MET A 343 2.84 19.79 -10.80
CA MET A 343 3.35 20.70 -11.83
C MET A 343 3.12 22.17 -11.46
N GLN A 344 1.98 22.47 -10.84
CA GLN A 344 1.69 23.80 -10.33
C GLN A 344 2.69 24.25 -9.27
N ASP A 345 3.00 23.40 -8.28
CA ASP A 345 3.92 23.75 -7.19
C ASP A 345 5.35 23.96 -7.70
N PHE A 346 5.77 23.20 -8.73
CA PHE A 346 7.07 23.38 -9.39
C PHE A 346 7.14 24.56 -10.37
N SER A 347 5.99 25.05 -10.86
CA SER A 347 5.94 26.13 -11.84
C SER A 347 6.21 27.49 -11.19
N SER A 348 7.03 28.31 -11.84
CA SER A 348 7.27 29.70 -11.44
C SER A 348 6.17 30.67 -11.90
N ILE A 349 5.26 30.23 -12.79
CA ILE A 349 4.14 31.04 -13.29
C ILE A 349 3.05 31.15 -12.21
N PRO A 350 2.67 32.37 -11.78
CA PRO A 350 1.62 32.58 -10.79
C PRO A 350 0.21 32.51 -11.41
N ASN A 351 -0.81 32.36 -10.56
CA ASN A 351 -2.24 32.51 -10.89
C ASN A 351 -2.79 31.53 -11.94
N TRP A 352 -2.52 30.23 -11.78
CA TRP A 352 -3.16 29.20 -12.60
C TRP A 352 -4.69 29.13 -12.38
N PRO A 353 -5.50 28.86 -13.42
CA PRO A 353 -6.94 28.61 -13.31
C PRO A 353 -7.19 27.22 -12.72
N ILE A 354 -6.99 27.08 -11.40
CA ILE A 354 -7.01 25.79 -10.67
C ILE A 354 -8.36 25.07 -10.85
N SER A 355 -9.46 25.82 -10.81
CA SER A 355 -10.81 25.25 -10.95
C SER A 355 -11.00 24.58 -12.31
N GLU A 356 -10.55 25.23 -13.37
CA GLU A 356 -10.64 24.76 -14.75
C GLU A 356 -9.69 23.59 -15.01
N LEU A 357 -8.49 23.62 -14.45
CA LEU A 357 -7.53 22.52 -14.52
C LEU A 357 -8.05 21.26 -13.79
N ASN A 358 -8.61 21.42 -12.59
CA ASN A 358 -9.22 20.31 -11.86
C ASN A 358 -10.44 19.76 -12.61
N GLN A 359 -11.27 20.64 -13.20
CA GLN A 359 -12.40 20.22 -14.03
C GLN A 359 -11.94 19.42 -15.26
N LEU A 360 -10.84 19.81 -15.90
CA LEU A 360 -10.24 19.05 -17.00
C LEU A 360 -9.75 17.68 -16.50
N ALA A 361 -8.98 17.62 -15.41
CA ALA A 361 -8.50 16.36 -14.82
C ALA A 361 -9.64 15.40 -14.50
N LYS A 362 -10.72 15.91 -13.89
CA LYS A 362 -11.92 15.15 -13.57
C LYS A 362 -12.60 14.56 -14.81
N LEU A 363 -12.81 15.38 -15.84
CA LEU A 363 -13.42 14.94 -17.09
C LEU A 363 -12.56 13.87 -17.79
N LEU A 364 -11.25 14.07 -17.82
CA LEU A 364 -10.31 13.11 -18.39
C LEU A 364 -10.26 11.81 -17.61
N GLY A 365 -10.25 11.86 -16.28
CA GLY A 365 -10.27 10.68 -15.44
C GLY A 365 -11.52 9.83 -15.68
N ARG A 366 -12.69 10.48 -15.72
CA ARG A 366 -13.98 9.83 -16.05
C ARG A 366 -13.98 9.23 -17.45
N TRP A 367 -13.58 10.00 -18.44
CA TRP A 367 -13.53 9.55 -19.83
C TRP A 367 -12.57 8.37 -20.01
N TYR A 368 -11.37 8.45 -19.44
CA TYR A 368 -10.36 7.40 -19.53
C TYR A 368 -10.81 6.10 -18.87
N GLN A 369 -11.42 6.17 -17.69
CA GLN A 369 -11.90 4.98 -16.98
C GLN A 369 -13.08 4.32 -17.69
N ILE A 370 -14.10 5.09 -18.09
CA ILE A 370 -15.26 4.54 -18.79
C ILE A 370 -14.84 3.94 -20.13
N ARG A 371 -13.84 4.55 -20.80
CA ARG A 371 -13.26 4.03 -22.03
C ARG A 371 -12.56 2.69 -21.78
N ASP A 372 -11.78 2.57 -20.70
CA ASP A 372 -11.12 1.30 -20.35
C ASP A 372 -12.15 0.19 -20.07
N ASP A 373 -13.18 0.50 -19.29
CA ASP A 373 -14.28 -0.41 -18.96
C ASP A 373 -15.07 -0.84 -20.21
N TYR A 374 -15.33 0.09 -21.14
CA TYR A 374 -16.01 -0.22 -22.40
C TYR A 374 -15.14 -1.07 -23.33
N GLN A 375 -13.85 -0.72 -23.48
CA GLN A 375 -12.93 -1.46 -24.35
C GLN A 375 -12.64 -2.87 -23.83
N ASN A 376 -12.63 -3.10 -22.51
CA ASN A 376 -12.51 -4.43 -21.92
C ASN A 376 -13.59 -5.41 -22.43
N LEU A 377 -14.78 -4.90 -22.78
CA LEU A 377 -15.92 -5.72 -23.22
C LEU A 377 -16.09 -5.82 -24.74
N GLN A 378 -15.45 -4.95 -25.53
CA GLN A 378 -15.71 -4.83 -26.97
C GLN A 378 -14.47 -5.05 -27.85
N ASP A 379 -13.26 -4.82 -27.34
CA ASP A 379 -12.07 -4.74 -28.18
C ASP A 379 -11.29 -6.07 -28.22
N GLU A 380 -11.12 -6.62 -29.43
CA GLU A 380 -10.34 -7.85 -29.66
C GLU A 380 -8.86 -7.68 -29.28
N GLN A 381 -8.29 -6.48 -29.40
CA GLN A 381 -6.93 -6.20 -28.94
C GLN A 381 -6.86 -6.22 -27.42
N TYR A 382 -7.87 -5.68 -26.71
CA TYR A 382 -7.93 -5.79 -25.25
C TYR A 382 -8.06 -7.23 -24.79
N THR A 383 -8.84 -8.04 -25.51
CA THR A 383 -8.94 -9.48 -25.29
C THR A 383 -7.56 -10.15 -25.31
N SER A 384 -6.67 -9.75 -26.22
CA SER A 384 -5.30 -10.28 -26.29
C SER A 384 -4.36 -9.77 -25.18
N GLN A 385 -4.65 -8.63 -24.56
CA GLN A 385 -3.79 -8.00 -23.55
C GLN A 385 -4.16 -8.32 -22.10
N LYS A 386 -5.46 -8.50 -21.84
CA LYS A 386 -6.04 -8.70 -20.50
C LYS A 386 -6.77 -10.05 -20.38
N GLY A 387 -7.22 -10.62 -21.50
CA GLY A 387 -8.11 -11.77 -21.53
C GLY A 387 -9.53 -11.35 -21.95
N TYR A 388 -10.33 -12.32 -22.40
CA TYR A 388 -11.68 -12.06 -22.92
C TYR A 388 -12.63 -11.61 -21.80
N CYS A 389 -13.02 -10.34 -21.80
CA CYS A 389 -13.88 -9.72 -20.79
C CYS A 389 -13.41 -9.97 -19.36
N GLU A 390 -12.13 -9.69 -19.08
CA GLU A 390 -11.51 -9.86 -17.76
C GLU A 390 -12.29 -9.16 -16.64
N ASP A 391 -12.88 -7.98 -16.89
CA ASP A 391 -13.66 -7.27 -15.87
C ASP A 391 -14.83 -8.13 -15.34
N LEU A 392 -15.36 -9.06 -16.16
CA LEU A 392 -16.38 -10.01 -15.73
C LEU A 392 -15.79 -11.15 -14.87
N ASP A 393 -14.56 -11.58 -15.17
CA ASP A 393 -13.83 -12.53 -14.33
C ASP A 393 -13.49 -11.95 -12.97
N GLU A 394 -13.22 -10.64 -12.90
CA GLU A 394 -12.98 -9.88 -11.67
C GLU A 394 -14.28 -9.58 -10.90
N GLY A 395 -15.43 -9.81 -11.52
CA GLY A 395 -16.74 -9.44 -10.98
C GLY A 395 -16.86 -7.94 -10.76
N LYS A 396 -16.12 -7.14 -11.55
CA LYS A 396 -16.02 -5.70 -11.42
C LYS A 396 -17.34 -5.04 -11.84
N LEU A 397 -17.77 -4.06 -11.04
CA LEU A 397 -18.98 -3.28 -11.29
C LEU A 397 -18.66 -2.13 -12.26
N SER A 398 -18.26 -2.49 -13.48
CA SER A 398 -17.83 -1.53 -14.51
C SER A 398 -18.95 -0.57 -14.94
N TYR A 399 -18.61 0.49 -15.67
CA TYR A 399 -19.61 1.49 -16.09
C TYR A 399 -20.75 0.89 -16.93
N PRO A 400 -20.51 0.06 -17.97
CA PRO A 400 -21.59 -0.58 -18.73
C PRO A 400 -22.51 -1.43 -17.85
N LEU A 401 -21.95 -2.12 -16.86
CA LEU A 401 -22.71 -2.93 -15.92
C LEU A 401 -23.59 -2.05 -15.03
N THR A 402 -23.02 -0.98 -14.48
CA THR A 402 -23.73 0.01 -13.66
C THR A 402 -24.92 0.62 -14.41
N VAL A 403 -24.71 1.00 -15.68
CA VAL A 403 -25.77 1.50 -16.57
C VAL A 403 -26.84 0.43 -16.80
N CYS A 404 -26.43 -0.80 -17.13
CA CYS A 404 -27.35 -1.93 -17.36
C CYS A 404 -28.25 -2.17 -16.15
N CYS A 405 -27.69 -2.22 -14.95
CA CYS A 405 -28.43 -2.41 -13.72
C CYS A 405 -29.43 -1.27 -13.43
N GLY A 406 -29.08 -0.03 -13.79
CA GLY A 406 -29.97 1.11 -13.69
C GLY A 406 -31.12 1.10 -14.69
N LEU A 407 -30.93 0.51 -15.88
CA LEU A 407 -31.94 0.40 -16.93
C LEU A 407 -32.92 -0.76 -16.70
N ASP A 408 -32.43 -1.91 -16.22
CA ASP A 408 -33.24 -3.10 -16.00
C ASP A 408 -32.94 -3.79 -14.65
N PRO A 409 -33.86 -3.70 -13.66
CA PRO A 409 -33.72 -4.39 -12.38
C PRO A 409 -33.66 -5.92 -12.50
N MET A 410 -34.20 -6.52 -13.57
CA MET A 410 -34.07 -7.96 -13.80
C MET A 410 -32.65 -8.31 -14.26
N ALA A 411 -32.08 -7.56 -15.21
CA ALA A 411 -30.68 -7.68 -15.60
C ALA A 411 -29.74 -7.61 -14.39
N GLN A 412 -29.95 -6.63 -13.49
CA GLN A 412 -29.20 -6.53 -12.24
C GLN A 412 -29.29 -7.82 -11.40
N ARG A 413 -30.49 -8.37 -11.18
CA ARG A 413 -30.66 -9.60 -10.39
C ARG A 413 -29.93 -10.79 -11.01
N VAL A 414 -29.96 -10.93 -12.34
CA VAL A 414 -29.24 -12.01 -13.05
C VAL A 414 -27.73 -11.85 -12.88
N ILE A 415 -27.19 -10.69 -13.25
CA ILE A 415 -25.74 -10.44 -13.25
C ILE A 415 -25.17 -10.54 -11.83
N MET A 416 -25.83 -9.92 -10.84
CA MET A 416 -25.40 -10.03 -9.44
C MET A 416 -25.54 -11.46 -8.91
N GLY A 417 -26.54 -12.21 -9.39
CA GLY A 417 -26.68 -13.63 -9.09
C GLY A 417 -25.49 -14.46 -9.60
N ILE A 418 -25.03 -14.19 -10.84
CA ILE A 418 -23.83 -14.79 -11.43
C ILE A 418 -22.59 -14.44 -10.59
N PHE A 419 -22.38 -13.16 -10.29
CA PHE A 419 -21.22 -12.71 -9.53
C PHE A 419 -21.15 -13.29 -8.11
N ARG A 420 -22.29 -13.55 -7.46
CA ARG A 420 -22.34 -14.22 -6.14
C ARG A 420 -21.88 -15.68 -6.18
N GLN A 421 -22.02 -16.36 -7.32
CA GLN A 421 -21.59 -17.76 -7.49
C GLN A 421 -20.14 -17.87 -7.99
N ARG A 422 -19.51 -16.74 -8.33
CA ARG A 422 -18.13 -16.70 -8.80
C ARG A 422 -17.17 -17.11 -7.68
N GLN A 423 -16.17 -17.90 -8.06
CA GLN A 423 -15.02 -18.19 -7.20
C GLN A 423 -13.89 -17.21 -7.51
N SER A 424 -13.34 -16.56 -6.49
CA SER A 424 -12.23 -15.61 -6.66
C SER A 424 -11.03 -16.30 -7.33
N GLY A 425 -10.38 -15.61 -8.27
CA GLY A 425 -9.26 -16.17 -9.04
C GLY A 425 -9.65 -17.31 -10.00
N THR A 426 -10.94 -17.48 -10.32
CA THR A 426 -11.39 -18.42 -11.36
C THR A 426 -12.17 -17.67 -12.44
N PRO A 427 -11.73 -17.72 -13.71
CA PRO A 427 -12.46 -17.10 -14.81
C PRO A 427 -13.89 -17.64 -14.95
N LEU A 428 -14.83 -16.77 -15.30
CA LEU A 428 -16.17 -17.15 -15.69
C LEU A 428 -16.15 -17.95 -16.99
N ALA A 429 -17.03 -18.96 -17.07
CA ALA A 429 -17.19 -19.73 -18.29
C ALA A 429 -17.67 -18.85 -19.46
N LEU A 430 -17.19 -19.15 -20.67
CA LEU A 430 -17.45 -18.34 -21.87
C LEU A 430 -18.94 -18.10 -22.15
N ASN A 431 -19.78 -19.12 -21.93
CA ASN A 431 -21.23 -19.02 -22.09
C ASN A 431 -21.87 -18.04 -21.09
N VAL A 432 -21.34 -17.96 -19.87
CA VAL A 432 -21.79 -17.02 -18.83
C VAL A 432 -21.39 -15.59 -19.21
N LYS A 433 -20.15 -15.39 -19.68
CA LYS A 433 -19.71 -14.08 -20.20
C LYS A 433 -20.58 -13.62 -21.37
N THR A 434 -20.84 -14.53 -22.32
CA THR A 434 -21.69 -14.26 -23.49
C THR A 434 -23.11 -13.88 -23.05
N GLN A 435 -23.69 -14.58 -22.06
CA GLN A 435 -25.00 -14.22 -21.50
C GLN A 435 -25.03 -12.80 -20.94
N ILE A 436 -23.99 -12.36 -20.21
CA ILE A 436 -23.92 -10.99 -19.67
C ILE A 436 -23.82 -9.97 -20.81
N LEU A 437 -22.99 -10.24 -21.82
CA LEU A 437 -22.87 -9.37 -23.00
C LEU A 437 -24.19 -9.26 -23.77
N ASP A 438 -24.93 -10.36 -23.92
CA ASP A 438 -26.25 -10.34 -24.54
C ASP A 438 -27.25 -9.52 -23.72
N ILE A 439 -27.20 -9.62 -22.39
CA ILE A 439 -28.00 -8.75 -21.51
C ILE A 439 -27.65 -7.28 -21.78
N PHE A 440 -26.36 -6.91 -21.86
CA PHE A 440 -25.96 -5.53 -22.16
C PHE A 440 -26.45 -5.03 -23.53
N ARG A 441 -26.47 -5.90 -24.54
CA ARG A 441 -27.01 -5.57 -25.86
C ARG A 441 -28.52 -5.34 -25.81
N HIS A 442 -29.27 -6.23 -25.16
CA HIS A 442 -30.74 -6.14 -25.09
C HIS A 442 -31.23 -4.95 -24.26
N THR A 443 -30.51 -4.58 -23.19
CA THR A 443 -30.85 -3.40 -22.38
C THR A 443 -30.42 -2.08 -23.02
N GLY A 444 -29.54 -2.12 -24.04
CA GLY A 444 -28.95 -0.93 -24.65
C GLY A 444 -27.84 -0.29 -23.80
N ALA A 445 -27.33 -0.97 -22.77
CA ALA A 445 -26.34 -0.41 -21.85
C ALA A 445 -25.01 -0.06 -22.52
N LEU A 446 -24.57 -0.85 -23.52
CA LEU A 446 -23.36 -0.55 -24.30
C LEU A 446 -23.56 0.70 -25.17
N GLN A 447 -24.73 0.85 -25.77
CA GLN A 447 -25.08 2.03 -26.58
C GLN A 447 -25.09 3.29 -25.72
N GLN A 448 -25.76 3.24 -24.57
CA GLN A 448 -25.78 4.35 -23.61
C GLN A 448 -24.37 4.70 -23.11
N THR A 449 -23.54 3.69 -22.80
CA THR A 449 -22.14 3.92 -22.39
C THR A 449 -21.32 4.61 -23.47
N TRP A 450 -21.47 4.20 -24.73
CA TRP A 450 -20.78 4.81 -25.86
C TRP A 450 -21.21 6.28 -26.06
N GLU A 451 -22.50 6.57 -25.95
CA GLU A 451 -23.02 7.96 -26.00
C GLU A 451 -22.51 8.83 -24.84
N ASP A 452 -22.41 8.26 -23.64
CA ASP A 452 -21.84 8.93 -22.47
C ASP A 452 -20.33 9.22 -22.66
N LEU A 453 -19.60 8.32 -23.32
CA LEU A 453 -18.20 8.52 -23.72
C LEU A 453 -18.04 9.68 -24.70
N GLU A 454 -18.83 9.72 -25.78
CA GLU A 454 -18.81 10.84 -26.74
C GLU A 454 -19.14 12.17 -26.04
N ASN A 455 -20.10 12.14 -25.10
CA ASN A 455 -20.47 13.32 -24.33
C ASN A 455 -19.33 13.81 -23.42
N LEU A 456 -18.63 12.89 -22.76
CA LEU A 456 -17.47 13.21 -21.93
C LEU A 456 -16.30 13.73 -22.76
N GLU A 457 -16.04 13.14 -23.93
CA GLU A 457 -14.99 13.61 -24.85
C GLU A 457 -15.27 15.05 -25.29
N ARG A 458 -16.49 15.34 -25.73
CA ARG A 458 -16.90 16.70 -26.11
C ARG A 458 -16.77 17.69 -24.95
N LYS A 459 -17.16 17.30 -23.73
CA LYS A 459 -16.99 18.14 -22.52
C LYS A 459 -15.52 18.38 -22.21
N GLY A 460 -14.67 17.35 -22.31
CA GLY A 460 -13.22 17.44 -22.16
C GLY A 460 -12.59 18.38 -23.19
N GLY A 461 -12.98 18.26 -24.45
CA GLY A 461 -12.54 19.15 -25.53
C GLY A 461 -12.97 20.61 -25.32
N ALA A 462 -14.17 20.84 -24.80
CA ALA A 462 -14.64 22.18 -24.43
C ALA A 462 -13.84 22.76 -23.25
N ALA A 463 -13.59 21.97 -22.21
CA ALA A 463 -12.77 22.37 -21.05
C ALA A 463 -11.32 22.70 -21.47
N LEU A 464 -10.74 21.90 -22.37
CA LEU A 464 -9.42 22.15 -22.93
C LEU A 464 -9.40 23.46 -23.73
N SER A 465 -10.41 23.69 -24.58
CA SER A 465 -10.53 24.93 -25.36
C SER A 465 -10.66 26.17 -24.47
N ASN A 466 -11.38 26.05 -23.34
CA ASN A 466 -11.49 27.12 -22.36
C ASN A 466 -10.14 27.41 -21.68
N LEU A 467 -9.38 26.37 -21.33
CA LEU A 467 -8.02 26.53 -20.77
C LEU A 467 -7.05 27.17 -21.77
N GLU A 468 -7.09 26.80 -23.05
CA GLU A 468 -6.30 27.46 -24.10
C GLU A 468 -6.66 28.96 -24.21
N ALA A 469 -7.94 29.31 -24.08
CA ALA A 469 -8.36 30.71 -24.09
C ALA A 469 -7.88 31.48 -22.85
N ILE A 470 -7.95 30.87 -21.66
CA ILE A 470 -7.50 31.49 -20.39
C ILE A 470 -5.98 31.66 -20.36
N THR A 471 -5.24 30.64 -20.79
CA THR A 471 -3.77 30.65 -20.83
C THR A 471 -3.21 31.48 -21.99
N GLY A 472 -4.03 31.74 -23.02
CA GLY A 472 -3.61 32.43 -24.23
C GLY A 472 -2.69 31.59 -25.12
N GLU A 473 -2.53 30.29 -24.84
CA GLU A 473 -1.62 29.41 -25.55
C GLU A 473 -2.32 28.09 -25.92
N PRO A 474 -2.37 27.72 -27.22
CA PRO A 474 -2.96 26.45 -27.64
C PRO A 474 -2.14 25.25 -27.18
N ASN A 475 -2.78 24.11 -26.96
CA ASN A 475 -2.12 22.87 -26.53
C ASN A 475 -2.31 21.72 -27.54
N PRO A 476 -1.57 21.76 -28.68
CA PRO A 476 -1.73 20.77 -29.73
C PRO A 476 -1.31 19.36 -29.29
N LYS A 477 -0.36 19.23 -28.35
CA LYS A 477 0.03 17.92 -27.79
C LYS A 477 -1.13 17.29 -27.04
N PHE A 478 -1.85 18.06 -26.22
CA PHE A 478 -3.00 17.55 -25.49
C PHE A 478 -4.13 17.13 -26.45
N ARG A 479 -4.41 17.96 -27.47
CA ARG A 479 -5.40 17.63 -28.51
C ARG A 479 -5.04 16.35 -29.27
N ALA A 480 -3.77 16.14 -29.59
CA ALA A 480 -3.30 14.93 -30.24
C ALA A 480 -3.49 13.68 -29.35
N ILE A 481 -3.27 13.79 -28.04
CA ILE A 481 -3.51 12.70 -27.08
C ILE A 481 -4.99 12.32 -27.05
N VAL A 482 -5.89 13.30 -26.92
CA VAL A 482 -7.34 13.07 -26.92
C VAL A 482 -7.77 12.42 -28.24
N SER A 483 -7.32 12.95 -29.37
CA SER A 483 -7.65 12.41 -30.69
C SER A 483 -7.14 10.97 -30.91
N LEU A 484 -5.93 10.65 -30.45
CA LEU A 484 -5.36 9.30 -30.54
C LEU A 484 -6.19 8.26 -29.76
N LEU A 485 -6.84 8.70 -28.69
CA LEU A 485 -7.63 7.85 -27.81
C LEU A 485 -9.14 7.88 -28.12
N GLY A 486 -9.62 8.89 -28.87
CA GLY A 486 -11.03 9.15 -29.16
C GLY A 486 -11.67 8.30 -30.25
N ASP A 487 -10.89 7.54 -31.02
CA ASP A 487 -11.44 6.58 -31.98
C ASP A 487 -11.97 5.32 -31.25
N ILE A 488 -13.18 5.45 -30.68
CA ILE A 488 -13.85 4.41 -29.91
C ILE A 488 -14.99 3.84 -30.78
N PRO A 489 -14.91 2.55 -31.17
CA PRO A 489 -15.90 1.96 -32.06
C PRO A 489 -17.27 1.91 -31.39
N ARG A 490 -18.31 2.14 -32.19
CA ARG A 490 -19.70 1.91 -31.79
C ARG A 490 -19.90 0.44 -31.39
N PRO A 491 -20.81 0.17 -30.45
CA PRO A 491 -21.11 -1.19 -30.05
C PRO A 491 -21.73 -1.96 -31.22
N THR A 492 -21.40 -3.26 -31.31
CA THR A 492 -21.85 -4.17 -32.38
C THR A 492 -23.02 -5.05 -31.96
#